data_AF-A0A6G9FHE7-F1
#
_entry.id   AF-A0A6G9FHE7-F1
#
_cell.length_a   1.000
_cell.length_b   1.000
_cell.length_c   1.000
_cell.angle_alpha   90.00
_cell.angle_beta   90.00
_cell.angle_gamma   90.00
#
_symmetry.space_group_name_H-M   'P 1'
#
loop_
_entity.id
_entity.type
_entity.pdbx_description
1 polymer ?
#
loop_
_entity_poly.entity_id
_entity_poly.type
_entity_poly.pdbx_seq_one_letter_code
_entity_poly.pdbx_strand_id
1 'polypeptide(L)' 'MNAIQQHMLDLYRAARTDTAPPPRPGDHDLRTLREARGHRRFRAVLAGRRIGVRAADARRASC' A
#
# COMPACT_ATOMS: atom_id res chain seq x y z
N MET A 1 3.69 -3.37 21.53
CA MET A 1 3.98 -4.47 20.58
C MET A 1 3.95 -3.90 19.16
N ASN A 2 5.00 -4.08 18.36
CA ASN A 2 5.07 -3.64 16.95
C ASN A 2 4.90 -4.84 15.99
N ALA A 3 4.41 -4.62 14.77
CA ALA A 3 4.30 -5.61 13.71
C ALA A 3 5.63 -6.35 13.43
N ILE A 4 6.76 -5.65 13.44
CA ILE A 4 8.08 -6.27 13.28
C ILE A 4 8.43 -7.18 14.48
N GLN A 5 8.11 -6.74 15.70
CA GLN A 5 8.37 -7.52 16.92
C GLN A 5 7.50 -8.79 16.96
N GLN A 6 6.21 -8.67 16.59
CA GLN A 6 5.30 -9.80 16.50
C GLN A 6 5.76 -10.80 15.42
N HIS A 7 6.16 -10.30 14.24
CA HIS A 7 6.66 -11.15 13.16
C HIS A 7 7.89 -11.97 13.57
N MET A 8 8.80 -11.41 14.36
CA MET A 8 9.94 -12.17 14.89
C MET A 8 9.50 -13.34 15.78
N LEU A 9 8.49 -13.15 16.63
CA LEU A 9 7.95 -14.21 17.47
C LEU A 9 7.22 -15.28 16.66
N ASP A 10 6.48 -14.87 15.63
CA ASP A 10 5.76 -15.79 14.76
C ASP A 10 6.73 -16.62 13.90
N LEU A 11 7.84 -16.03 13.43
CA LEU A 11 8.92 -16.77 12.78
C LEU A 11 9.56 -17.81 13.72
N TYR A 12 9.84 -17.42 14.97
CA TYR A 12 10.38 -18.34 15.96
C TYR A 12 9.42 -19.51 16.24
N ARG A 13 8.12 -19.22 16.37
CA ARG A 13 7.09 -20.24 16.57
C ARG A 13 6.97 -21.16 15.35
N ALA A 14 7.02 -20.60 14.15
CA ALA A 14 6.94 -21.37 12.91
C ALA A 14 8.13 -22.34 12.76
N ALA A 15 9.35 -21.86 13.02
CA ALA A 15 10.54 -22.69 13.02
C ALA A 15 10.48 -23.82 14.06
N ARG A 16 9.87 -23.57 15.22
CA ARG A 16 9.74 -24.58 16.28
C ARG A 16 8.66 -25.62 16.02
N THR A 17 7.67 -25.30 15.20
CA THR A 17 6.52 -26.17 14.88
C THR A 17 6.66 -26.80 13.49
N ASP A 18 7.77 -26.54 12.78
CA ASP A 18 8.00 -26.93 11.38
C ASP A 18 6.86 -26.50 10.44
N THR A 19 6.26 -25.34 10.72
CA THR A 19 5.20 -24.77 9.90
C THR A 19 5.75 -23.70 8.97
N ALA A 20 5.08 -23.47 7.84
CA ALA A 20 5.46 -22.42 6.91
C ALA A 20 5.58 -21.04 7.60
N PRO A 21 6.64 -20.26 7.32
CA PRO A 21 6.82 -18.95 7.93
C PRO A 21 5.74 -17.96 7.47
N PRO A 22 5.28 -17.05 8.36
CA PRO A 22 4.34 -16.01 7.98
C PRO A 22 4.93 -15.09 6.90
N PRO A 23 4.09 -14.51 6.03
CA PRO A 23 4.55 -13.53 5.04
C PRO A 23 5.19 -12.34 5.76
N ARG A 24 6.19 -11.73 5.12
CA ARG A 24 6.89 -10.62 5.76
C ARG A 24 5.95 -9.41 5.83
N PRO A 25 5.84 -8.76 6.99
CA PRO A 25 5.10 -7.51 7.09
C PRO A 25 5.70 -6.50 6.10
N GLY A 26 4.86 -5.89 5.26
CA GLY A 26 5.30 -5.03 4.16
C GLY A 26 5.29 -5.67 2.77
N ASP A 27 5.24 -7.01 2.64
CA ASP A 27 5.30 -7.68 1.32
C ASP A 27 4.18 -7.21 0.37
N HIS A 28 3.01 -6.92 0.92
CA HIS A 28 1.84 -6.55 0.15
C HIS A 28 1.50 -5.06 0.26
N ASP A 29 2.18 -4.33 1.13
CA ASP A 29 1.81 -2.95 1.46
C ASP A 29 2.03 -2.03 0.26
N LEU A 30 3.15 -2.17 -0.46
CA LEU A 30 3.41 -1.39 -1.67
C LEU A 30 2.41 -1.69 -2.79
N ARG A 31 1.99 -2.95 -2.93
CA ARG A 31 0.98 -3.35 -3.91
C ARG A 31 -0.38 -2.74 -3.54
N THR A 32 -0.81 -2.89 -2.29
CA THR A 32 -2.02 -2.29 -1.74
C THR A 32 -2.01 -0.76 -1.91
N LEU A 33 -0.88 -0.10 -1.66
CA LEU A 33 -0.74 1.35 -1.85
C LEU A 33 -0.85 1.75 -3.33
N ARG A 34 -0.28 0.97 -4.26
CA ARG A 34 -0.43 1.20 -5.71
C ARG A 34 -1.87 1.03 -6.15
N GLU A 35 -2.54 -0.03 -5.71
CA GLU A 35 -3.95 -0.32 -6.01
C GLU A 35 -4.86 0.77 -5.44
N ALA A 36 -4.66 1.17 -4.18
CA ALA A 36 -5.40 2.26 -3.56
C ALA A 36 -5.20 3.59 -4.30
N ARG A 37 -3.97 3.88 -4.76
CA ARG A 37 -3.68 5.07 -5.58
C ARG A 37 -4.37 4.99 -6.94
N GLY A 38 -4.38 3.82 -7.59
CA GLY A 38 -5.11 3.56 -8.82
C GLY A 38 -6.61 3.76 -8.64
N HIS A 39 -7.18 3.20 -7.59
CA HIS A 39 -8.60 3.36 -7.24
C HIS A 39 -8.98 4.82 -6.99
N ARG A 40 -8.15 5.58 -6.25
CA ARG A 40 -8.37 7.02 -6.05
C ARG A 40 -8.32 7.81 -7.36
N ARG A 41 -7.40 7.46 -8.27
CA ARG A 41 -7.35 8.06 -9.61
C ARG A 41 -8.63 7.71 -10.37
N PHE A 42 -9.02 6.45 -10.44
CA PHE A 42 -10.26 6.05 -11.12
C PHE A 42 -11.49 6.80 -10.60
N ARG A 43 -11.67 6.90 -9.28
CA ARG A 43 -12.75 7.69 -8.67
C ARG A 43 -12.69 9.18 -9.01
N ALA A 44 -11.50 9.74 -9.20
CA ALA A 44 -11.36 11.12 -9.63
C ALA A 44 -11.79 11.31 -11.10
N VAL A 45 -11.56 10.34 -11.99
CA VAL A 45 -12.05 10.40 -13.38
C VAL A 45 -13.56 10.34 -13.40
N LEU A 46 -14.15 9.43 -12.62
CA LEU A 46 -15.61 9.32 -12.49
C LEU A 46 -16.24 10.62 -11.96
N ALA A 47 -15.53 11.33 -11.08
CA ALA A 47 -15.93 12.64 -10.58
C ALA A 47 -15.63 13.80 -11.56
N GLY A 48 -15.33 13.53 -12.83
CA GLY A 48 -15.05 14.53 -13.87
C GLY A 48 -13.69 15.25 -13.71
N ARG A 49 -12.84 14.82 -12.77
CA ARG A 49 -11.53 15.46 -12.58
C ARG A 49 -10.55 14.92 -13.62
N ARG A 50 -9.87 15.83 -14.32
CA ARG A 50 -8.74 15.47 -15.18
C ARG A 50 -7.61 14.90 -14.32
N ILE A 51 -6.99 13.81 -14.80
CA ILE A 51 -5.89 13.14 -14.10
C ILE A 51 -4.76 12.93 -15.10
N GLY A 52 -3.59 13.47 -14.79
CA GLY A 52 -2.42 13.48 -15.66
C GLY A 52 -1.48 14.61 -15.26
N VAL A 53 -0.27 14.63 -15.81
CA VAL A 53 0.77 15.63 -15.47
C VAL A 53 0.23 17.06 -15.61
N ARG A 54 -0.50 17.33 -16.70
CA ARG A 54 -1.16 18.62 -16.96
C ARG A 54 -2.26 19.01 -15.95
N ALA A 55 -2.88 18.04 -15.27
CA ALA A 55 -3.90 18.33 -14.26
C ALA A 55 -3.29 18.70 -12.90
N ALA A 56 -2.03 18.32 -12.64
CA ALA A 56 -1.27 18.82 -11.48
C ALA A 56 -0.80 20.26 -11.70
N ASP A 57 -0.36 20.59 -12.92
CA ASP A 57 0.03 21.95 -13.31
C ASP A 57 -1.13 22.94 -13.19
N ALA A 58 -2.33 22.54 -13.66
CA ALA A 58 -3.54 23.37 -13.55
C ALA A 58 -3.96 23.69 -12.10
N ARG A 59 -3.66 22.80 -11.14
CA ARG A 59 -3.96 23.07 -9.71
C ARG A 59 -2.93 24.00 -9.07
N ARG A 60 -1.66 23.95 -9.49
CA ARG A 60 -0.62 24.89 -9.04
C ARG A 60 -0.81 26.30 -9.61
N ALA A 61 -1.38 26.41 -10.81
CA ALA A 61 -1.66 27.70 -11.45
C ALA A 61 -2.88 28.44 -10.87
N SER A 62 -3.66 27.82 -9.98
CA SER A 62 -4.88 28.39 -9.40
C SER A 62 -4.72 28.79 -7.91
N CYS A 63 -3.52 28.65 -7.34
CA CYS A 63 -3.15 29.20 -6.03
C CYS A 63 -2.30 30.45 -6.25
#